data_AF-A0A7S3HAY8-F1
#
_entry.id   AF-A0A7S3HAY8-F1
#
_cell.length_a   1.000
_cell.length_b   1.000
_cell.length_c   1.000
_cell.angle_alpha   90.00
_cell.angle_beta   90.00
_cell.angle_gamma   90.00
#
_symmetry.space_group_name_H-M   'P 1'
#
loop_
_entity.id
_entity.type
_entity.pdbx_description
1 polymer ?
#
loop_
_entity_poly.entity_id
_entity_poly.type
_entity_poly.pdbx_seq_one_letter_code
_entity_poly.pdbx_strand_id
1 'polypeptide(L)'
;SSKCGQEPSGRAAAWMVGNHKDSPHLWKTPKLQPAAMTQKSKSTTSLSLTNMGWIVAVRSTPFSSVTSPQMNLQAMLTMRHVGPFRERAQELLQLLSETSDTLERWLKVQMMWCSLESVFTGGDIAKQMPLEAKKFGKIDKDWAKIMAKAYETQIVTEGAANEILRASLPVMYSELEKCQKSLEGYLEQKRNKFPRFYFVSNPGLLIILSQGSDPLSMNEHYEKVFDAITFVDHNKKDKTLIEKIHGDGGQGHEVIPFSSAVRAVGNIEDWLCELLKKMQLTMKDITRNAAGELNNLTTDISQLRNFVDSYISQFALLGVQMLWTNDMQVALEQMKTKKNSMKDCN
;
A
#
# COMPACT_ATOMS: atom_id res chain seq x y z
N SER A 1 -61.12 -12.39 -32.30
CA SER A 1 -61.95 -13.15 -31.34
C SER A 1 -61.22 -14.46 -31.07
N SER A 2 -60.70 -14.70 -29.85
CA SER A 2 -61.40 -15.43 -28.76
C SER A 2 -61.87 -16.81 -29.22
N LYS A 3 -61.74 -17.92 -28.49
CA LYS A 3 -61.27 -18.31 -27.14
C LYS A 3 -61.52 -19.84 -27.08
N CYS A 4 -60.84 -20.53 -26.16
CA CYS A 4 -61.28 -21.71 -25.36
C CYS A 4 -61.93 -22.91 -26.08
N GLY A 5 -61.67 -24.18 -25.74
CA GLY A 5 -61.15 -24.89 -24.55
C GLY A 5 -61.48 -26.38 -24.81
N GLN A 6 -61.10 -27.40 -24.06
CA GLN A 6 -60.56 -27.57 -22.71
C GLN A 6 -60.01 -29.01 -22.60
N GLU A 7 -59.11 -29.20 -21.64
CA GLU A 7 -58.52 -30.47 -21.17
C GLU A 7 -59.54 -31.52 -20.66
N PRO A 8 -59.04 -32.73 -20.37
CA PRO A 8 -59.18 -33.23 -19.01
C PRO A 8 -57.84 -33.54 -18.34
N SER A 9 -57.86 -33.41 -17.01
CA SER A 9 -56.76 -33.37 -16.07
C SER A 9 -56.37 -34.75 -15.51
N GLY A 10 -55.11 -34.88 -15.09
CA GLY A 10 -54.59 -36.00 -14.31
C GLY A 10 -53.13 -35.76 -13.90
N ARG A 11 -52.93 -35.20 -12.70
CA ARG A 11 -51.63 -34.81 -12.13
C ARG A 11 -50.65 -35.99 -12.00
N ALA A 12 -49.46 -35.87 -12.61
CA ALA A 12 -48.21 -36.38 -12.05
C ALA A 12 -47.18 -35.25 -12.13
N ALA A 13 -46.56 -34.97 -10.98
CA ALA A 13 -45.89 -33.73 -10.63
C ALA A 13 -44.68 -33.40 -11.52
N ALA A 14 -44.44 -32.09 -11.65
CA ALA A 14 -43.28 -31.48 -12.26
C ALA A 14 -41.96 -32.06 -11.72
N TRP A 15 -41.16 -32.65 -12.61
CA TRP A 15 -39.74 -32.92 -12.37
C TRP A 15 -38.96 -31.64 -12.69
N MET A 16 -38.96 -30.69 -11.74
CA MET A 16 -38.05 -29.55 -11.74
C MET A 16 -37.30 -29.53 -10.41
N VAL A 17 -36.29 -30.39 -10.29
CA VAL A 17 -35.22 -30.24 -9.30
C VAL A 17 -33.91 -30.46 -10.05
N GLY A 18 -33.11 -29.40 -10.16
CA GLY A 18 -31.82 -29.42 -10.84
C GLY A 18 -31.90 -28.83 -12.25
N ASN A 19 -31.22 -27.71 -12.45
CA ASN A 19 -31.02 -27.10 -13.76
C ASN A 19 -30.42 -28.17 -14.71
N HIS A 20 -31.06 -28.46 -15.83
CA HIS A 20 -30.71 -29.57 -16.75
C HIS A 20 -29.24 -29.51 -17.28
N LYS A 21 -28.57 -28.37 -17.07
CA LYS A 21 -27.15 -28.11 -17.40
C LYS A 21 -26.15 -28.71 -16.40
N ASP A 22 -26.59 -29.08 -15.20
CA ASP A 22 -25.76 -29.63 -14.12
C ASP A 22 -25.82 -31.17 -14.03
N SER A 23 -26.50 -31.81 -14.98
CA SER A 23 -26.50 -33.28 -15.09
C SER A 23 -25.11 -33.81 -15.49
N PRO A 24 -24.67 -34.98 -14.98
CA PRO A 24 -23.39 -35.62 -15.33
C PRO A 24 -23.11 -35.76 -16.83
N HIS A 25 -24.17 -35.76 -17.66
CA HIS A 25 -24.14 -35.91 -19.11
C HIS A 25 -24.05 -34.58 -19.87
N LEU A 26 -24.35 -33.45 -19.22
CA LEU A 26 -24.46 -32.11 -19.82
C LEU A 26 -23.52 -31.07 -19.19
N TRP A 27 -22.81 -31.43 -18.12
CA TRP A 27 -21.90 -30.53 -17.42
C TRP A 27 -20.68 -30.21 -18.29
N LYS A 28 -20.64 -28.97 -18.81
CA LYS A 28 -19.46 -28.44 -19.49
C LYS A 28 -18.55 -27.81 -18.45
N THR A 29 -17.33 -28.32 -18.36
CA THR A 29 -16.30 -27.81 -17.46
C THR A 29 -16.07 -26.30 -17.72
N PRO A 30 -16.01 -25.47 -16.67
CA PRO A 30 -15.70 -24.06 -16.85
C PRO A 30 -14.33 -23.91 -17.49
N LYS A 31 -14.22 -23.03 -18.49
CA LYS A 31 -12.93 -22.70 -19.11
C LYS A 31 -12.16 -21.73 -18.23
N LEU A 32 -10.85 -21.94 -18.13
CA LEU A 32 -9.95 -20.94 -17.56
C LEU A 32 -10.05 -19.70 -18.46
N GLN A 33 -10.45 -18.56 -17.89
CA GLN A 33 -10.35 -17.27 -18.57
C GLN A 33 -9.05 -16.59 -18.12
N PRO A 34 -7.97 -16.68 -18.91
CA PRO A 34 -6.77 -15.91 -18.64
C PRO A 34 -7.10 -14.43 -18.80
N ALA A 35 -6.70 -13.60 -17.83
CA ALA A 35 -6.63 -12.16 -18.04
C ALA A 35 -5.16 -11.76 -18.14
N ALA A 36 -4.86 -10.93 -19.13
CA ALA A 36 -3.59 -10.24 -19.20
C ALA A 36 -3.52 -9.24 -18.03
N MET A 37 -2.42 -9.29 -17.27
CA MET A 37 -2.11 -8.27 -16.28
C MET A 37 -1.87 -6.95 -17.02
N THR A 38 -2.79 -6.00 -16.92
CA THR A 38 -2.55 -4.62 -17.38
C THR A 38 -2.23 -3.80 -16.15
N GLN A 39 -0.94 -3.67 -15.82
CA GLN A 39 -0.50 -2.61 -14.92
C GLN A 39 -0.85 -1.26 -15.56
N LYS A 40 -1.84 -0.54 -15.03
CA LYS A 40 -2.01 0.88 -15.29
C LYS A 40 -0.98 1.65 -14.45
N SER A 41 0.23 1.78 -14.98
CA SER A 41 1.21 2.79 -14.56
C SER A 41 2.01 3.22 -15.80
N LYS A 42 2.23 4.53 -15.93
CA LYS A 42 2.34 5.29 -17.19
C LYS A 42 3.69 5.19 -17.90
N SER A 43 3.60 5.31 -19.23
CA SER A 43 4.57 5.87 -20.20
C SER A 43 6.03 5.42 -20.11
N THR A 44 6.47 4.61 -21.07
CA THR A 44 7.56 4.90 -22.03
C THR A 44 7.85 3.63 -22.86
N THR A 45 7.63 3.76 -24.17
CA THR A 45 8.32 3.10 -25.30
C THR A 45 8.56 1.58 -25.28
N SER A 46 7.81 0.88 -26.14
CA SER A 46 8.08 -0.41 -26.78
C SER A 46 9.08 -1.35 -26.08
N LEU A 47 8.62 -2.09 -25.08
CA LEU A 47 9.22 -3.36 -24.69
C LEU A 47 8.17 -4.47 -24.86
N SER A 48 8.60 -5.52 -25.55
CA SER A 48 7.82 -6.63 -26.07
C SER A 48 6.81 -7.22 -25.08
N LEU A 49 5.56 -7.36 -25.55
CA LEU A 49 4.39 -8.01 -24.92
C LEU A 49 4.58 -9.50 -24.53
N THR A 50 5.80 -10.03 -24.57
CA THR A 50 6.10 -11.47 -24.43
C THR A 50 6.43 -11.93 -23.01
N ASN A 51 6.54 -11.03 -22.03
CA ASN A 51 6.95 -11.36 -20.66
C ASN A 51 5.88 -11.18 -19.57
N MET A 52 4.61 -10.94 -19.95
CA MET A 52 3.54 -10.73 -18.97
C MET A 52 3.00 -12.06 -18.45
N GLY A 53 3.22 -12.33 -17.16
CA GLY A 53 2.67 -13.47 -16.44
C GLY A 53 1.15 -13.51 -16.55
N TRP A 54 0.61 -14.64 -17.02
CA TRP A 54 -0.82 -14.87 -17.01
C TRP A 54 -1.29 -14.99 -15.56
N ILE A 55 -2.36 -14.29 -15.21
CA ILE A 55 -3.02 -14.41 -13.91
C ILE A 55 -4.33 -15.15 -14.14
N VAL A 56 -4.70 -16.08 -13.25
CA VAL A 56 -6.05 -16.65 -13.28
C VAL A 56 -6.99 -15.54 -12.83
N ALA A 57 -7.73 -14.96 -13.79
CA ALA A 57 -8.80 -14.02 -13.48
C ALA A 57 -9.97 -14.81 -12.89
N VAL A 58 -9.93 -14.99 -11.58
CA VAL A 58 -11.11 -15.38 -10.83
C VAL A 58 -11.96 -14.12 -10.72
N ARG A 59 -12.75 -13.83 -11.77
CA ARG A 59 -14.06 -13.26 -11.51
C ARG A 59 -14.78 -14.22 -10.56
N SER A 60 -15.75 -13.76 -9.79
CA SER A 60 -16.59 -14.59 -8.91
C SER A 60 -17.25 -15.81 -9.62
N THR A 61 -17.18 -15.88 -10.94
CA THR A 61 -17.85 -16.83 -11.83
C THR A 61 -17.28 -18.28 -11.79
N PRO A 62 -15.97 -18.57 -11.90
CA PRO A 62 -15.43 -19.93 -11.77
C PRO A 62 -15.71 -20.62 -10.43
N PHE A 63 -15.58 -19.93 -9.29
CA PHE A 63 -15.87 -20.54 -7.99
C PHE A 63 -17.36 -20.89 -7.87
N SER A 64 -18.26 -19.94 -8.20
CA SER A 64 -19.71 -20.22 -8.22
C SER A 64 -20.09 -21.37 -9.18
N SER A 65 -19.37 -21.50 -10.30
CA SER A 65 -19.61 -22.56 -11.29
C SER A 65 -19.14 -23.95 -10.85
N VAL A 66 -18.27 -24.04 -9.83
CA VAL A 66 -17.83 -25.32 -9.23
C VAL A 66 -18.63 -25.64 -7.97
N THR A 67 -19.00 -24.63 -7.17
CA THR A 67 -19.77 -24.83 -5.93
C THR A 67 -21.22 -25.25 -6.20
N SER A 68 -21.90 -24.69 -7.21
CA SER A 68 -23.31 -25.03 -7.48
C SER A 68 -23.50 -26.49 -7.92
N PRO A 69 -22.67 -27.07 -8.81
CA PRO A 69 -22.79 -28.47 -9.22
C PRO A 69 -22.36 -29.43 -8.11
N GLN A 70 -21.41 -29.03 -7.25
CA GLN A 70 -20.99 -29.80 -6.09
C GLN A 70 -22.14 -29.97 -5.07
N MET A 71 -22.88 -28.89 -4.78
CA MET A 71 -24.08 -28.93 -3.94
C MET A 71 -25.21 -29.77 -4.56
N ASN A 72 -25.42 -29.65 -5.88
CA ASN A 72 -26.42 -30.43 -6.60
C ASN A 72 -26.10 -31.94 -6.60
N LEU A 73 -24.82 -32.31 -6.76
CA LEU A 73 -24.38 -33.71 -6.69
C LEU A 73 -24.50 -34.28 -5.27
N GLN A 74 -24.18 -33.51 -4.24
CA GLN A 74 -24.43 -33.91 -2.85
C GLN A 74 -25.92 -34.17 -2.59
N ALA A 75 -26.81 -33.28 -3.06
CA ALA A 75 -28.25 -33.49 -2.96
C ALA A 75 -28.70 -34.74 -3.74
N MET A 76 -28.19 -34.95 -4.96
CA MET A 76 -28.51 -36.11 -5.80
C MET A 76 -28.13 -37.44 -5.13
N LEU A 77 -26.98 -37.50 -4.44
CA LEU A 77 -26.52 -38.69 -3.71
C LEU A 77 -27.41 -39.07 -2.50
N THR A 78 -28.23 -38.15 -2.00
CA THR A 78 -29.21 -38.42 -0.94
C THR A 78 -30.55 -38.97 -1.47
N MET A 79 -30.78 -38.92 -2.79
CA MET A 79 -32.02 -39.36 -3.40
C MET A 79 -32.14 -40.89 -3.48
N ARG A 80 -33.34 -41.41 -3.21
CA ARG A 80 -33.62 -42.86 -3.17
C ARG A 80 -33.40 -43.58 -4.50
N HIS A 81 -33.48 -42.87 -5.63
CA HIS A 81 -33.38 -43.43 -6.98
C HIS A 81 -32.00 -43.22 -7.63
N VAL A 82 -30.99 -42.78 -6.88
CA VAL A 82 -29.64 -42.49 -7.42
C VAL A 82 -28.85 -43.75 -7.79
N GLY A 83 -29.33 -44.95 -7.46
CA GLY A 83 -28.63 -46.23 -7.63
C GLY A 83 -27.80 -46.37 -8.92
N PRO A 84 -28.38 -46.18 -10.12
CA PRO A 84 -27.66 -46.32 -11.40
C PRO A 84 -26.55 -45.27 -11.64
N PHE A 85 -26.60 -44.13 -10.96
CA PHE A 85 -25.68 -43.00 -11.16
C PHE A 85 -24.76 -42.76 -9.96
N ARG A 86 -24.90 -43.54 -8.89
CA ARG A 86 -24.27 -43.29 -7.59
C ARG A 86 -22.75 -43.24 -7.69
N GLU A 87 -22.15 -44.22 -8.36
CA GLU A 87 -20.70 -44.30 -8.55
C GLU A 87 -20.19 -43.09 -9.35
N ARG A 88 -20.83 -42.79 -10.49
CA ARG A 88 -20.45 -41.65 -11.32
C ARG A 88 -20.63 -40.30 -10.62
N ALA A 89 -21.70 -40.14 -9.82
CA ALA A 89 -21.94 -38.94 -9.05
C ALA A 89 -20.92 -38.77 -7.92
N GLN A 90 -20.45 -39.87 -7.29
CA GLN A 90 -19.36 -39.85 -6.32
C GLN A 90 -18.03 -39.45 -6.95
N GLU A 91 -17.66 -40.03 -8.10
CA GLU A 91 -16.45 -39.65 -8.84
C GLU A 91 -16.45 -38.16 -9.22
N LEU A 92 -17.56 -37.68 -9.77
CA LEU A 92 -17.71 -36.26 -10.15
C LEU A 92 -17.65 -35.35 -8.92
N LEU A 93 -18.30 -35.73 -7.82
CA LEU A 93 -18.25 -34.96 -6.59
C LEU A 93 -16.81 -34.88 -6.04
N GLN A 94 -16.09 -35.98 -6.05
CA GLN A 94 -14.69 -36.03 -5.63
C GLN A 94 -13.83 -35.13 -6.50
N LEU A 95 -13.94 -35.24 -7.84
CA LEU A 95 -13.22 -34.41 -8.80
C LEU A 95 -13.49 -32.91 -8.60
N LEU A 96 -14.75 -32.52 -8.36
CA LEU A 96 -15.13 -31.11 -8.13
C LEU A 96 -14.58 -30.58 -6.82
N SER A 97 -14.65 -31.37 -5.74
CA SER A 97 -14.09 -30.99 -4.44
C SER A 97 -12.59 -30.76 -4.55
N GLU A 98 -11.90 -31.71 -5.17
CA GLU A 98 -10.48 -31.67 -5.46
C GLU A 98 -10.05 -30.47 -6.33
N THR A 99 -10.91 -30.11 -7.29
CA THR A 99 -10.73 -28.94 -8.15
C THR A 99 -10.88 -27.65 -7.34
N SER A 100 -11.92 -27.56 -6.49
CA SER A 100 -12.18 -26.41 -5.62
C SER A 100 -11.01 -26.15 -4.67
N ASP A 101 -10.51 -27.19 -4.00
CA ASP A 101 -9.37 -27.07 -3.06
C ASP A 101 -8.10 -26.58 -3.75
N THR A 102 -7.87 -27.06 -4.98
CA THR A 102 -6.70 -26.66 -5.78
C THR A 102 -6.82 -25.21 -6.23
N LEU A 103 -8.01 -24.76 -6.65
CA LEU A 103 -8.27 -23.37 -7.02
C LEU A 103 -8.11 -22.40 -5.83
N GLU A 104 -8.57 -22.79 -4.64
CA GLU A 104 -8.42 -21.94 -3.45
C GLU A 104 -6.95 -21.77 -3.09
N ARG A 105 -6.16 -22.84 -3.14
CA ARG A 105 -4.70 -22.79 -2.93
C ARG A 105 -4.01 -21.94 -3.99
N TRP A 106 -4.42 -22.08 -5.25
CA TRP A 106 -3.91 -21.28 -6.35
C TRP A 106 -4.12 -19.79 -6.08
N LEU A 107 -5.34 -19.41 -5.71
CA LEU A 107 -5.67 -18.02 -5.39
C LEU A 107 -4.83 -17.47 -4.24
N LYS A 108 -4.64 -18.25 -3.18
CA LYS A 108 -3.78 -17.85 -2.04
C LYS A 108 -2.34 -17.59 -2.50
N VAL A 109 -1.77 -18.49 -3.31
CA VAL A 109 -0.42 -18.32 -3.88
C VAL A 109 -0.37 -17.09 -4.77
N GLN A 110 -1.36 -16.90 -5.65
CA GLN A 110 -1.43 -15.77 -6.58
C GLN A 110 -1.48 -14.43 -5.84
N MET A 111 -2.33 -14.31 -4.82
CA MET A 111 -2.46 -13.09 -4.03
C MET A 111 -1.14 -12.72 -3.34
N MET A 112 -0.46 -13.70 -2.74
CA MET A 112 0.84 -13.51 -2.09
C MET A 112 1.96 -13.21 -3.10
N TRP A 113 1.95 -13.89 -4.24
CA TRP A 113 2.92 -13.65 -5.31
C TRP A 113 2.77 -12.23 -5.86
N CYS A 114 1.56 -11.76 -6.16
CA CYS A 114 1.30 -10.40 -6.64
C CYS A 114 1.79 -9.32 -5.65
N SER A 115 1.60 -9.52 -4.35
CA SER A 115 2.08 -8.54 -3.35
C SER A 115 3.61 -8.46 -3.33
N LEU A 116 4.28 -9.61 -3.45
CA LEU A 116 5.75 -9.69 -3.39
C LEU A 116 6.43 -9.34 -4.73
N GLU A 117 5.76 -9.57 -5.86
CA GLU A 117 6.24 -9.22 -7.20
C GLU A 117 6.60 -7.74 -7.29
N SER A 118 5.69 -6.88 -6.82
CA SER A 118 5.90 -5.42 -6.83
C SER A 118 7.09 -4.95 -5.99
N VAL A 119 7.55 -5.77 -5.04
CA VAL A 119 8.63 -5.45 -4.10
C VAL A 119 9.98 -6.02 -4.57
N PHE A 120 9.98 -7.22 -5.14
CA PHE A 120 11.22 -7.96 -5.46
C PHE A 120 11.60 -7.99 -6.95
N THR A 121 10.70 -7.62 -7.86
CA THR A 121 10.97 -7.62 -9.32
C THR A 121 11.74 -6.38 -9.77
N GLY A 122 11.71 -5.30 -9.00
CA GLY A 122 12.47 -4.08 -9.25
C GLY A 122 12.58 -3.19 -8.02
N GLY A 123 13.47 -2.21 -8.05
CA GLY A 123 13.64 -1.20 -6.99
C GLY A 123 14.75 -1.51 -5.97
N ASP A 124 14.87 -0.64 -4.98
CA ASP A 124 15.98 -0.68 -4.04
C ASP A 124 15.84 -1.75 -2.95
N ILE A 125 14.61 -2.17 -2.63
CA ILE A 125 14.35 -3.21 -1.64
C ILE A 125 14.98 -4.54 -2.09
N ALA A 126 14.85 -4.90 -3.37
CA ALA A 126 15.47 -6.10 -3.92
C ALA A 126 17.01 -6.10 -3.78
N LYS A 127 17.65 -4.91 -3.87
CA LYS A 127 19.09 -4.75 -3.65
C LYS A 127 19.47 -4.88 -2.17
N GLN A 128 18.61 -4.41 -1.26
CA GLN A 128 18.83 -4.51 0.18
C GLN A 128 18.51 -5.90 0.74
N MET A 129 17.68 -6.69 0.05
CA MET A 129 17.30 -8.06 0.41
C MET A 129 17.64 -9.07 -0.71
N PRO A 130 18.94 -9.26 -1.06
CA PRO A 130 19.33 -10.03 -2.24
C PRO A 130 19.05 -11.53 -2.14
N LEU A 131 19.06 -12.09 -0.93
CA LEU A 131 18.78 -13.51 -0.69
C LEU A 131 17.31 -13.83 -0.97
N GLU A 132 16.41 -12.99 -0.45
CA GLU A 132 14.97 -13.09 -0.64
C GLU A 132 14.59 -12.78 -2.10
N ALA A 133 15.20 -11.76 -2.71
CA ALA A 133 15.00 -11.46 -4.13
C ALA A 133 15.39 -12.65 -5.02
N LYS A 134 16.51 -13.33 -4.72
CA LYS A 134 16.94 -14.54 -5.46
C LYS A 134 15.97 -15.71 -5.26
N LYS A 135 15.44 -15.91 -4.05
CA LYS A 135 14.41 -16.93 -3.77
C LYS A 135 13.13 -16.62 -4.54
N PHE A 136 12.64 -15.38 -4.46
CA PHE A 136 11.46 -14.92 -5.18
C PHE A 136 11.62 -15.11 -6.69
N GLY A 137 12.78 -14.75 -7.27
CA GLY A 137 13.04 -14.94 -8.69
C GLY A 137 13.03 -16.40 -9.16
N LYS A 138 13.26 -17.38 -8.26
CA LYS A 138 13.06 -18.80 -8.59
C LYS A 138 11.56 -19.14 -8.61
N ILE A 139 10.82 -18.69 -7.59
CA ILE A 139 9.37 -18.89 -7.47
C ILE A 139 8.67 -18.27 -8.68
N ASP A 140 9.07 -17.06 -9.08
CA ASP A 140 8.55 -16.33 -10.23
C ASP A 140 8.67 -17.13 -11.54
N LYS A 141 9.84 -17.71 -11.80
CA LYS A 141 10.05 -18.57 -12.97
C LYS A 141 9.19 -19.83 -12.95
N ASP A 142 9.05 -20.45 -11.78
CA ASP A 142 8.24 -21.66 -11.63
C ASP A 142 6.74 -21.33 -11.76
N TRP A 143 6.31 -20.19 -11.23
CA TRP A 143 4.96 -19.63 -11.38
C TRP A 143 4.62 -19.34 -12.85
N ALA A 144 5.53 -18.70 -13.59
CA ALA A 144 5.35 -18.42 -15.01
C ALA A 144 5.17 -19.71 -15.84
N LYS A 145 5.93 -20.77 -15.56
CA LYS A 145 5.77 -22.09 -16.22
C LYS A 145 4.41 -22.72 -15.90
N ILE A 146 3.99 -22.65 -14.65
CA ILE A 146 2.69 -23.17 -14.20
C ILE A 146 1.56 -22.44 -14.92
N MET A 147 1.64 -21.11 -15.00
CA MET A 147 0.66 -20.27 -15.67
C MET A 147 0.62 -20.51 -17.20
N ALA A 148 1.77 -20.73 -17.84
CA ALA A 148 1.81 -21.12 -19.25
C ALA A 148 1.12 -22.48 -19.50
N LYS A 149 1.42 -23.48 -18.67
CA LYS A 149 0.76 -24.81 -18.76
C LYS A 149 -0.75 -24.72 -18.49
N ALA A 150 -1.15 -23.87 -17.55
CA ALA A 150 -2.56 -23.59 -17.26
C ALA A 150 -3.29 -22.98 -18.46
N TYR A 151 -2.63 -22.03 -19.13
CA TYR A 151 -3.15 -21.38 -20.32
C TYR A 151 -3.39 -22.36 -21.48
N GLU A 152 -2.47 -23.32 -21.66
CA GLU A 152 -2.59 -24.39 -22.66
C GLU A 152 -3.73 -25.36 -22.34
N THR A 153 -3.91 -25.71 -21.07
CA THR A 153 -4.88 -26.75 -20.64
C THR A 153 -6.33 -26.29 -20.81
N GLN A 154 -6.62 -24.97 -20.79
CA GLN A 154 -7.92 -24.29 -21.02
C GLN A 154 -9.13 -24.75 -20.16
N ILE A 155 -9.10 -25.96 -19.60
CA ILE A 155 -10.16 -26.65 -18.86
C ILE A 155 -9.78 -26.67 -17.38
N VAL A 156 -10.64 -26.09 -16.53
CA VAL A 156 -10.36 -25.92 -15.09
C VAL A 156 -10.19 -27.25 -14.37
N THR A 157 -10.98 -28.27 -14.69
CA THR A 157 -10.92 -29.59 -14.04
C THR A 157 -9.66 -30.36 -14.42
N GLU A 158 -9.22 -30.29 -15.67
CA GLU A 158 -7.98 -30.93 -16.13
C GLU A 158 -6.74 -30.18 -15.64
N GLY A 159 -6.81 -28.84 -15.59
CA GLY A 159 -5.77 -28.00 -15.02
C GLY A 159 -5.60 -28.21 -13.51
N ALA A 160 -6.71 -28.36 -12.77
CA ALA A 160 -6.69 -28.61 -11.32
C ALA A 160 -6.39 -30.06 -10.94
N ALA A 161 -6.66 -31.03 -11.83
CA ALA A 161 -6.29 -32.44 -11.64
C ALA A 161 -4.81 -32.72 -11.95
N ASN A 162 -4.05 -31.74 -12.44
CA ASN A 162 -2.63 -31.88 -12.70
C ASN A 162 -1.86 -32.04 -11.37
N GLU A 163 -1.42 -33.25 -11.07
CA GLU A 163 -0.69 -33.58 -9.82
C GLU A 163 0.55 -32.70 -9.61
N ILE A 164 1.23 -32.28 -10.69
CA ILE A 164 2.41 -31.42 -10.61
C ILE A 164 2.02 -30.02 -10.09
N LEU A 165 0.87 -29.50 -10.49
CA LEU A 165 0.33 -28.24 -9.97
C LEU A 165 -0.01 -28.40 -8.48
N ARG A 166 -0.72 -29.48 -8.13
CA ARG A 166 -1.16 -29.73 -6.76
C ARG A 166 0.00 -29.93 -5.79
N ALA A 167 1.09 -30.55 -6.23
CA ALA A 167 2.31 -30.72 -5.42
C ALA A 167 3.16 -29.44 -5.32
N SER A 168 3.18 -28.61 -6.37
CA SER A 168 4.00 -27.39 -6.40
C SER A 168 3.38 -26.21 -5.65
N LEU A 169 2.05 -26.05 -5.67
CA LEU A 169 1.35 -24.94 -5.01
C LEU A 169 1.67 -24.80 -3.52
N PRO A 170 1.62 -25.86 -2.67
CA PRO A 170 1.96 -25.77 -1.26
C PRO A 170 3.42 -25.37 -1.01
N VAL A 171 4.34 -25.88 -1.85
CA VAL A 171 5.77 -25.56 -1.74
C VAL A 171 6.01 -24.10 -2.07
N MET A 172 5.43 -23.59 -3.16
CA MET A 172 5.52 -22.16 -3.51
C MET A 172 4.90 -21.28 -2.43
N TYR A 173 3.74 -21.65 -1.90
CA TYR A 173 3.10 -20.91 -0.81
C TYR A 173 4.02 -20.79 0.41
N SER A 174 4.63 -21.91 0.85
CA SER A 174 5.55 -21.90 2.00
C SER A 174 6.79 -21.03 1.76
N GLU A 175 7.35 -21.05 0.55
CA GLU A 175 8.50 -20.20 0.22
C GLU A 175 8.12 -18.71 0.12
N LEU A 176 6.92 -18.39 -0.39
CA LEU A 176 6.37 -17.03 -0.39
C LEU A 176 6.12 -16.52 1.04
N GLU A 177 5.60 -17.35 1.95
CA GLU A 177 5.43 -16.98 3.36
C GLU A 177 6.77 -16.66 4.04
N LYS A 178 7.83 -17.40 3.73
CA LYS A 178 9.18 -17.09 4.24
C LYS A 178 9.67 -15.74 3.73
N CYS A 179 9.42 -15.43 2.46
CA CYS A 179 9.76 -14.13 1.87
C CYS A 179 8.97 -13.00 2.54
N GLN A 180 7.65 -13.20 2.72
CA GLN A 180 6.76 -12.25 3.39
C GLN A 180 7.20 -11.96 4.83
N LYS A 181 7.51 -13.00 5.61
CA LYS A 181 8.02 -12.84 6.99
C LYS A 181 9.35 -12.10 7.04
N SER A 182 10.23 -12.35 6.08
CA SER A 182 11.51 -11.65 5.98
C SER A 182 11.31 -10.17 5.62
N LEU A 183 10.34 -9.88 4.74
CA LEU A 183 9.96 -8.51 4.39
C LEU A 183 9.39 -7.76 5.59
N GLU A 184 8.53 -8.39 6.39
CA GLU A 184 8.02 -7.82 7.64
C GLU A 184 9.15 -7.50 8.63
N GLY A 185 10.10 -8.42 8.81
CA GLY A 185 11.29 -8.18 9.62
C GLY A 185 12.15 -7.02 9.11
N TYR A 186 12.30 -6.90 7.80
CA TYR A 186 12.99 -5.77 7.17
C TYR A 186 12.28 -4.43 7.41
N LEU A 187 10.95 -4.37 7.22
CA LEU A 187 10.16 -3.18 7.51
C LEU A 187 10.27 -2.76 8.97
N GLU A 188 10.25 -3.72 9.89
CA GLU A 188 10.40 -3.45 11.32
C GLU A 188 11.80 -2.91 11.66
N GLN A 189 12.87 -3.42 11.03
CA GLN A 189 14.20 -2.82 11.18
C GLN A 189 14.24 -1.37 10.69
N LYS A 190 13.57 -1.06 9.56
CA LYS A 190 13.48 0.31 9.04
C LYS A 190 12.70 1.23 9.99
N ARG A 191 11.61 0.75 10.58
CA ARG A 191 10.83 1.50 11.59
C ARG A 191 11.63 1.78 12.85
N ASN A 192 12.40 0.80 13.34
CA ASN A 192 13.24 1.00 14.52
C ASN A 192 14.31 2.07 14.30
N LYS A 193 14.87 2.18 13.09
CA LYS A 193 15.83 3.24 12.76
C LYS A 193 15.18 4.62 12.64
N PHE A 194 14.00 4.69 12.03
CA PHE A 194 13.25 5.94 11.89
C PHE A 194 11.79 5.77 12.35
N PRO A 195 11.50 6.04 13.64
CA PRO A 195 10.21 5.73 14.27
C PRO A 195 8.98 6.38 13.63
N ARG A 196 9.13 7.46 12.86
CA ARG A 196 7.99 8.07 12.13
C ARG A 196 7.37 7.13 11.10
N PHE A 197 8.09 6.11 10.64
CA PHE A 197 7.53 5.06 9.78
C PHE A 197 6.46 4.19 10.45
N TYR A 198 6.27 4.25 11.78
CA TYR A 198 5.11 3.61 12.43
C TYR A 198 3.78 4.28 12.07
N PHE A 199 3.79 5.55 11.64
CA PHE A 199 2.59 6.27 11.22
C PHE A 199 2.20 6.01 9.76
N VAL A 200 3.05 5.29 9.01
CA VAL A 200 2.82 4.97 7.60
C VAL A 200 2.34 3.52 7.47
N SER A 201 1.30 3.30 6.67
CA SER A 201 0.81 1.96 6.36
C SER A 201 1.86 1.13 5.61
N ASN A 202 1.82 -0.21 5.72
CA ASN A 202 2.79 -1.09 5.05
C ASN A 202 2.90 -0.82 3.53
N PRO A 203 1.79 -0.69 2.76
CA PRO A 203 1.89 -0.37 1.34
C PRO A 203 2.54 0.99 1.07
N GLY A 204 2.22 2.01 1.88
CA GLY A 204 2.83 3.34 1.75
C GLY A 204 4.33 3.31 2.05
N LEU A 205 4.74 2.56 3.08
CA LEU A 205 6.14 2.42 3.45
C LEU A 205 6.94 1.66 2.37
N LEU A 206 6.36 0.62 1.76
CA LEU A 206 6.99 -0.10 0.65
C LEU A 206 7.25 0.82 -0.55
N ILE A 207 6.30 1.70 -0.89
CA ILE A 207 6.48 2.69 -1.98
C ILE A 207 7.68 3.61 -1.66
N ILE A 208 7.70 4.20 -0.46
CA ILE A 208 8.79 5.08 0.00
C ILE A 208 10.15 4.37 -0.07
N LEU A 209 10.24 3.14 0.45
CA LEU A 209 11.49 2.38 0.48
C LEU A 209 11.93 1.89 -0.90
N SER A 210 10.98 1.63 -1.82
CA SER A 210 11.28 1.17 -3.17
C SER A 210 11.96 2.23 -4.04
N GLN A 211 11.69 3.51 -3.76
CA GLN A 211 12.21 4.67 -4.49
C GLN A 211 13.26 5.46 -3.69
N GLY A 212 13.77 4.90 -2.60
CA GLY A 212 14.63 5.60 -1.65
C GLY A 212 15.96 6.11 -2.20
N SER A 213 16.43 5.60 -3.36
CA SER A 213 17.62 6.11 -4.06
C SER A 213 17.39 7.41 -4.84
N ASP A 214 16.13 7.80 -5.10
CA ASP A 214 15.80 9.07 -5.72
C ASP A 214 15.16 10.02 -4.69
N PRO A 215 15.92 10.99 -4.14
CA PRO A 215 15.41 11.92 -3.13
C PRO A 215 14.21 12.74 -3.61
N LEU A 216 14.08 12.99 -4.92
CA LEU A 216 12.98 13.79 -5.47
C LEU A 216 11.65 13.04 -5.40
N SER A 217 11.67 11.71 -5.47
CA SER A 217 10.46 10.89 -5.37
C SER A 217 9.79 11.00 -3.99
N MET A 218 10.56 11.33 -2.95
CA MET A 218 10.06 11.53 -1.59
C MET A 218 9.10 12.72 -1.47
N ASN A 219 9.12 13.67 -2.41
CA ASN A 219 8.27 14.87 -2.32
C ASN A 219 6.77 14.56 -2.23
N GLU A 220 6.31 13.46 -2.83
CA GLU A 220 4.90 13.04 -2.74
C GLU A 220 4.54 12.34 -1.41
N HIS A 221 5.51 12.20 -0.51
CA HIS A 221 5.40 11.35 0.68
C HIS A 221 5.79 12.04 1.99
N TYR A 222 6.32 13.28 1.96
CA TYR A 222 6.69 14.00 3.19
C TYR A 222 5.51 14.17 4.13
N GLU A 223 4.33 14.53 3.64
CA GLU A 223 3.10 14.69 4.45
C GLU A 223 2.72 13.42 5.22
N LYS A 224 3.08 12.23 4.71
CA LYS A 224 2.78 10.96 5.38
C LYS A 224 3.71 10.69 6.57
N VAL A 225 4.87 11.36 6.60
CA VAL A 225 5.96 11.11 7.55
C VAL A 225 6.15 12.30 8.50
N PHE A 226 5.87 13.50 8.02
CA PHE A 226 6.00 14.77 8.72
C PHE A 226 4.67 15.52 8.66
N ASP A 227 4.22 15.95 9.82
CA ASP A 227 2.96 16.69 9.98
C ASP A 227 3.06 18.11 9.38
N ALA A 228 4.23 18.75 9.47
CA ALA A 228 4.42 20.15 9.11
C ALA A 228 5.24 20.37 7.82
N ILE A 229 5.52 19.31 7.04
CA ILE A 229 6.29 19.42 5.80
C ILE A 229 5.45 18.89 4.65
N THR A 230 5.13 19.75 3.69
CA THR A 230 4.46 19.38 2.44
C THR A 230 5.47 18.81 1.44
N PHE A 231 6.54 19.56 1.16
CA PHE A 231 7.63 19.16 0.26
C PHE A 231 8.92 19.90 0.59
N VAL A 232 10.01 19.54 -0.09
CA VAL A 232 11.32 20.18 0.10
C VAL A 232 11.94 20.62 -1.23
N ASP A 233 12.67 21.74 -1.19
CA ASP A 233 13.44 22.23 -2.33
C ASP A 233 14.84 21.64 -2.29
N HIS A 234 15.23 21.03 -3.42
CA HIS A 234 16.57 20.53 -3.64
C HIS A 234 17.42 21.56 -4.40
N ASN A 235 18.74 21.53 -4.19
CA ASN A 235 19.66 22.39 -4.91
C ASN A 235 19.60 22.11 -6.42
N LYS A 236 19.58 23.17 -7.24
CA LYS A 236 19.46 23.07 -8.71
C LYS A 236 20.61 22.31 -9.39
N LYS A 237 21.81 22.34 -8.80
CA LYS A 237 23.03 21.68 -9.33
C LYS A 237 23.21 20.29 -8.73
N ASP A 238 23.01 20.12 -7.43
CA ASP A 238 23.12 18.85 -6.72
C ASP A 238 21.76 18.46 -6.13
N LYS A 239 21.01 17.61 -6.86
CA LYS A 239 19.69 17.13 -6.45
C LYS A 239 19.71 16.34 -5.12
N THR A 240 20.87 15.93 -4.63
CA THR A 240 20.97 15.25 -3.33
C THR A 240 20.97 16.21 -2.15
N LEU A 241 21.17 17.52 -2.38
CA LEU A 241 21.15 18.52 -1.32
C LEU A 241 19.75 19.12 -1.17
N ILE A 242 19.20 19.00 0.02
CA ILE A 242 17.95 19.65 0.43
C ILE A 242 18.32 20.99 1.09
N GLU A 243 17.73 22.08 0.59
CA GLU A 243 18.07 23.44 1.02
C GLU A 243 16.93 24.13 1.78
N LYS A 244 15.68 23.82 1.46
CA LYS A 244 14.52 24.46 2.09
C LYS A 244 13.40 23.46 2.33
N ILE A 245 12.61 23.71 3.37
CA ILE A 245 11.35 23.02 3.62
C ILE A 245 10.18 23.96 3.40
N HIS A 246 9.07 23.37 2.97
CA HIS A 246 7.82 24.06 2.74
C HIS A 246 6.79 23.54 3.73
N GLY A 247 6.20 24.46 4.50
CA GLY A 247 5.09 24.16 5.41
C GLY A 247 3.75 24.07 4.69
N ASP A 248 2.82 23.35 5.30
CA ASP A 248 1.44 23.33 4.88
C ASP A 248 0.70 24.54 5.46
N GLY A 249 0.26 25.45 4.59
CA GLY A 249 -0.39 26.69 5.02
C GLY A 249 -1.36 27.29 4.01
N GLY A 250 -1.56 26.66 2.84
CA GLY A 250 -2.37 27.23 1.76
C GLY A 250 -1.91 28.65 1.39
N GLN A 251 -2.68 29.67 1.78
CA GLN A 251 -2.32 31.07 1.60
C GLN A 251 -1.21 31.58 2.54
N GLY A 252 -1.00 30.91 3.68
CA GLY A 252 0.09 31.16 4.63
C GLY A 252 1.28 30.23 4.39
N HIS A 253 1.63 29.97 3.13
CA HIS A 253 2.75 29.10 2.78
C HIS A 253 4.07 29.67 3.32
N GLU A 254 4.68 28.94 4.25
CA GLU A 254 5.97 29.31 4.84
C GLU A 254 7.10 28.51 4.21
N VAL A 255 8.17 29.22 3.85
CA VAL A 255 9.39 28.64 3.29
C VAL A 255 10.51 28.86 4.28
N ILE A 256 11.11 27.76 4.73
CA ILE A 256 12.16 27.81 5.76
C ILE A 256 13.44 27.27 5.15
N PRO A 257 14.45 28.13 4.90
CA PRO A 257 15.76 27.67 4.48
C PRO A 257 16.49 27.00 5.64
N PHE A 258 17.14 25.87 5.38
CA PHE A 258 18.00 25.22 6.38
C PHE A 258 19.24 26.05 6.67
N SER A 259 19.64 26.12 7.94
CA SER A 259 20.90 26.75 8.35
C SER A 259 22.12 25.99 7.82
N SER A 260 21.97 24.69 7.57
CA SER A 260 22.93 23.87 6.82
C SER A 260 22.20 22.83 5.98
N ALA A 261 22.53 22.76 4.69
CA ALA A 261 21.88 21.86 3.75
C ALA A 261 22.01 20.38 4.18
N VAL A 262 20.97 19.59 3.87
CA VAL A 262 20.91 18.17 4.22
C VAL A 262 21.23 17.34 2.98
N ARG A 263 22.14 16.37 3.11
CA ARG A 263 22.51 15.48 2.00
C ARG A 263 21.68 14.20 2.04
N ALA A 264 20.76 14.04 1.10
CA ALA A 264 19.93 12.86 0.89
C ALA A 264 20.68 11.81 0.06
N VAL A 265 21.67 11.14 0.68
CA VAL A 265 22.46 10.07 0.05
C VAL A 265 22.53 8.87 0.99
N GLY A 266 22.50 7.66 0.42
CA GLY A 266 22.54 6.42 1.18
C GLY A 266 21.14 5.92 1.52
N ASN A 267 20.99 5.26 2.68
CA ASN A 267 19.69 4.72 3.05
C ASN A 267 18.72 5.85 3.45
N ILE A 268 17.48 5.69 3.02
CA ILE A 268 16.41 6.67 3.25
C ILE A 268 16.20 6.99 4.73
N GLU A 269 16.24 6.00 5.60
CA GLU A 269 16.09 6.24 7.03
C GLU A 269 17.20 7.10 7.64
N ASP A 270 18.43 6.99 7.12
CA ASP A 270 19.60 7.67 7.68
C ASP A 270 19.53 9.17 7.37
N TRP A 271 19.24 9.54 6.12
CA TRP A 271 19.13 10.94 5.75
C TRP A 271 17.80 11.58 6.18
N LEU A 272 16.72 10.82 6.35
CA LEU A 272 15.50 11.34 7.00
C LEU A 272 15.71 11.65 8.49
N CYS A 273 16.52 10.84 9.19
CA CYS A 273 16.94 11.16 10.55
C CYS A 273 17.79 12.44 10.59
N GLU A 274 18.70 12.62 9.64
CA GLU A 274 19.50 13.84 9.53
C GLU A 274 18.65 15.06 9.19
N LEU A 275 17.68 14.92 8.27
CA LEU A 275 16.70 15.95 7.94
C LEU A 275 15.96 16.42 9.19
N LEU A 276 15.48 15.49 10.02
CA LEU A 276 14.79 15.80 11.27
C LEU A 276 15.69 16.58 12.25
N LYS A 277 16.95 16.16 12.42
CA LYS A 277 17.90 16.86 13.28
C LYS A 277 18.18 18.27 12.76
N LYS A 278 18.41 18.40 11.46
CA LYS A 278 18.72 19.69 10.80
C LYS A 278 17.53 20.64 10.82
N MET A 279 16.31 20.12 10.74
CA MET A 279 15.09 20.88 10.98
C MET A 279 15.07 21.43 12.40
N GLN A 280 15.27 20.58 13.42
CA GLN A 280 15.31 21.04 14.82
C GLN A 280 16.41 22.07 15.08
N LEU A 281 17.60 21.88 14.49
CA LEU A 281 18.70 22.83 14.60
C LEU A 281 18.34 24.17 13.96
N THR A 282 17.80 24.15 12.74
CA THR A 282 17.38 25.37 12.03
C THR A 282 16.33 26.14 12.83
N MET A 283 15.33 25.44 13.39
CA MET A 283 14.33 26.06 14.26
C MET A 283 14.95 26.70 15.52
N LYS A 284 15.94 26.03 16.14
CA LYS A 284 16.67 26.58 17.29
C LYS A 284 17.50 27.81 16.92
N ASP A 285 18.14 27.79 15.76
CA ASP A 285 18.95 28.90 15.25
C ASP A 285 18.06 30.11 14.94
N ILE A 286 16.92 29.90 14.29
CA ILE A 286 15.92 30.96 14.06
C ILE A 286 15.42 31.53 15.38
N THR A 287 15.09 30.67 16.36
CA THR A 287 14.66 31.11 17.70
C THR A 287 15.73 31.96 18.39
N ARG A 288 17.01 31.54 18.32
CA ARG A 288 18.13 32.27 18.91
C ARG A 288 18.31 33.63 18.25
N ASN A 289 18.21 33.72 16.93
CA ASN A 289 18.32 34.97 16.19
C ASN A 289 17.17 35.91 16.55
N ALA A 290 15.92 35.40 16.58
CA ALA A 290 14.74 36.16 16.96
C ALA A 290 14.86 36.72 18.38
N ALA A 291 15.30 35.92 19.35
CA ALA A 291 15.52 36.37 20.73
C ALA A 291 16.65 37.41 20.84
N GLY A 292 17.70 37.29 20.02
CA GLY A 292 18.79 38.26 19.96
C GLY A 292 18.33 39.63 19.45
N GLU A 293 17.50 39.65 18.40
CA GLU A 293 16.94 40.89 17.85
C GLU A 293 15.92 41.55 18.79
N LEU A 294 15.22 40.76 19.60
CA LEU A 294 14.27 41.27 20.61
C LEU A 294 14.90 42.22 21.63
N ASN A 295 16.18 42.01 21.95
CA ASN A 295 16.91 42.91 22.86
C ASN A 295 17.10 44.32 22.29
N ASN A 296 17.07 44.48 20.97
CA ASN A 296 17.14 45.80 20.34
C ASN A 296 15.75 46.46 20.28
N LEU A 297 14.70 45.64 20.19
CA LEU A 297 13.29 46.07 20.05
C LEU A 297 12.70 46.66 21.34
N THR A 298 13.21 46.29 22.52
CA THR A 298 12.80 46.90 23.81
C THR A 298 13.00 48.41 23.87
N THR A 299 13.81 49.00 22.97
CA THR A 299 14.07 50.45 22.93
C THR A 299 13.19 51.19 21.91
N ASP A 300 12.70 50.51 20.87
CA ASP A 300 11.97 51.12 19.76
C ASP A 300 10.86 50.20 19.22
N ILE A 301 9.65 50.38 19.76
CA ILE A 301 8.45 49.62 19.38
C ILE A 301 8.08 49.80 17.90
N SER A 302 8.53 50.87 17.25
CA SER A 302 8.22 51.09 15.83
C SER A 302 8.82 50.01 14.91
N GLN A 303 9.85 49.30 15.38
CA GLN A 303 10.50 48.21 14.65
C GLN A 303 9.81 46.85 14.83
N LEU A 304 8.81 46.75 15.73
CA LEU A 304 8.09 45.50 16.00
C LEU A 304 7.43 44.93 14.75
N ARG A 305 6.89 45.80 13.89
CA ARG A 305 6.28 45.36 12.63
C ARG A 305 7.31 44.73 11.68
N ASN A 306 8.48 45.33 11.55
CA ASN A 306 9.56 44.80 10.72
C ASN A 306 10.05 43.44 11.25
N PHE A 307 10.11 43.28 12.57
CA PHE A 307 10.41 42.00 13.20
C PHE A 307 9.38 40.92 12.83
N VAL A 308 8.09 41.21 13.02
CA VAL A 308 7.01 40.26 12.68
C VAL A 308 7.04 39.87 11.19
N ASP A 309 7.26 40.83 10.30
CA ASP A 309 7.30 40.58 8.85
C ASP A 309 8.56 39.81 8.40
N SER A 310 9.62 39.75 9.22
CA SER A 310 10.89 39.09 8.88
C SER A 310 10.97 37.62 9.29
N TYR A 311 10.16 37.19 10.27
CA TYR A 311 10.15 35.82 10.76
C TYR A 311 8.89 35.07 10.34
N ILE A 312 8.99 33.74 10.28
CA ILE A 312 7.79 32.91 10.15
C ILE A 312 6.86 33.09 11.36
N SER A 313 5.57 32.84 11.15
CA SER A 313 4.51 33.23 12.08
C SER A 313 4.71 32.67 13.49
N GLN A 314 5.18 31.42 13.60
CA GLN A 314 5.44 30.78 14.88
C GLN A 314 6.52 31.52 15.69
N PHE A 315 7.63 31.91 15.07
CA PHE A 315 8.73 32.59 15.76
C PHE A 315 8.45 34.09 15.97
N ALA A 316 7.72 34.73 15.05
CA ALA A 316 7.22 36.08 15.24
C ALA A 316 6.32 36.16 16.48
N LEU A 317 5.35 35.25 16.61
CA LEU A 317 4.48 35.17 17.78
C LEU A 317 5.27 34.88 19.07
N LEU A 318 6.21 33.93 19.02
CA LEU A 318 7.05 33.60 20.16
C LEU A 318 7.87 34.82 20.62
N GLY A 319 8.44 35.58 19.69
CA GLY A 319 9.17 36.81 19.99
C GLY A 319 8.29 37.85 20.68
N VAL A 320 7.09 38.10 20.17
CA VAL A 320 6.12 39.02 20.81
C VAL A 320 5.76 38.56 22.23
N GLN A 321 5.53 37.25 22.43
CA GLN A 321 5.24 36.69 23.75
C GLN A 321 6.42 36.86 24.72
N MET A 322 7.66 36.66 24.25
CA MET A 322 8.86 36.89 25.04
C MET A 322 9.01 38.36 25.45
N LEU A 323 8.76 39.28 24.52
CA LEU A 323 8.85 40.73 24.76
C LEU A 323 7.84 41.15 25.82
N TRP A 324 6.58 40.79 25.60
CA TRP A 324 5.50 41.07 26.54
C TRP A 324 5.81 40.51 27.93
N THR A 325 6.28 39.27 28.01
CA THR A 325 6.61 38.64 29.31
C THR A 325 7.72 39.39 30.02
N ASN A 326 8.76 39.81 29.31
CA ASN A 326 9.86 40.58 29.87
C ASN A 326 9.39 41.95 30.39
N ASP A 327 8.59 42.67 29.60
CA ASP A 327 8.06 43.99 29.96
C ASP A 327 7.16 43.90 31.20
N MET A 328 6.27 42.91 31.24
CA MET A 328 5.43 42.64 32.41
C MET A 328 6.25 42.32 33.67
N GLN A 329 7.31 41.51 33.53
CA GLN A 329 8.19 41.17 34.66
C GLN A 329 8.89 42.42 35.22
N VAL A 330 9.44 43.26 34.35
CA VAL A 330 10.09 44.52 34.75
C VAL A 330 9.10 45.46 35.43
N ALA A 331 7.88 45.60 34.89
CA ALA A 331 6.84 46.44 35.49
C ALA A 331 6.41 45.94 36.88
N LEU A 332 6.28 44.62 37.06
CA LEU A 332 5.96 44.00 38.35
C LEU A 332 7.06 44.24 39.40
N GLU A 333 8.33 44.21 39.00
CA GLU A 333 9.44 44.54 39.89
C GLU A 333 9.46 46.02 40.27
N GLN A 334 9.22 46.92 39.30
CA GLN A 334 9.15 48.36 39.53
C GLN A 334 7.94 48.77 40.38
N MET A 335 6.83 48.04 40.32
CA MET A 335 5.64 48.28 41.15
C MET A 335 5.93 48.30 42.66
N LYS A 336 6.98 47.60 43.11
CA LYS A 336 7.44 47.65 44.51
C LYS A 336 7.86 49.06 44.94
N THR A 337 8.26 49.91 43.99
CA THR A 337 8.73 51.28 44.23
C THR A 337 7.81 52.34 43.64
N LYS A 338 7.15 52.07 42.50
CA LYS A 338 6.26 52.99 41.78
C LYS A 338 4.91 52.31 41.51
N LYS A 339 3.87 52.71 42.24
CA LYS A 339 2.53 52.08 42.16
C LYS A 339 1.86 52.13 40.78
N ASN A 340 2.28 53.01 39.87
CA ASN A 340 1.68 53.16 38.54
C ASN A 340 2.47 52.45 37.42
N SER A 341 3.63 51.84 37.70
CA SER A 341 4.50 51.24 36.67
C SER A 341 3.82 50.19 35.78
N MET A 342 2.77 49.53 36.28
CA MET A 342 2.00 48.56 35.48
C MET A 342 1.08 49.22 34.44
N LYS A 343 0.55 50.41 34.74
CA LYS A 343 -0.29 51.18 33.80
C LYS A 343 0.54 51.89 32.73
N ASP A 344 1.80 52.16 33.07
CA ASP A 344 2.76 52.85 32.20
C ASP A 344 3.59 51.85 31.37
N CYS A 345 3.36 50.53 31.52
CA CYS A 345 4.06 49.49 30.79
C CYS A 345 3.32 49.16 29.49
N ASN A 346 3.91 49.62 28.38
CA ASN A 346 3.40 49.57 27.01
C ASN A 346 2.02 50.20 26.80
#